data_AF-A0AB33ILB4-F1
#
_entry.id   AF-A0AB33ILB4-F1
#
_cell.length_a   1.000
_cell.length_b   1.000
_cell.length_c   1.000
_cell.angle_alpha   90.00
_cell.angle_beta   90.00
_cell.angle_gamma   90.00
#
_symmetry.space_group_name_H-M   'P 1'
#
loop_
_entity.id
_entity.type
_entity.pdbx_description
1 polymer ?
#
loop_
_entity_poly.entity_id
_entity_poly.type
_entity_poly.pdbx_seq_one_letter_code
_entity_poly.pdbx_strand_id
1 'polypeptide(L)' 'MKQHKVMIGEKVLYQAAQLSHAENFAAARRAEGIDCHVAPDTTKKVRKVRINPLTGKPRRNGKNHPAQDT' A
#
# COMPACT_ATOMS: atom_id res chain seq x y z
N MET A 1 0.10 7.41 1.36
CA MET A 1 -0.29 6.78 2.65
C MET A 1 0.48 5.48 2.75
N LYS A 2 1.31 5.34 3.79
CA LYS A 2 2.12 4.14 4.04
C LYS A 2 1.19 3.09 4.65
N GLN A 3 1.11 1.91 4.07
CA GLN A 3 0.30 0.82 4.63
C GLN A 3 1.10 0.09 5.72
N HIS A 4 0.40 -0.60 6.61
CA HIS A 4 0.96 -1.40 7.70
C HIS A 4 0.42 -2.82 7.56
N LYS A 5 1.27 -3.82 7.78
CA LYS A 5 0.92 -5.24 7.71
C LYS A 5 1.11 -5.87 9.08
N VAL A 6 0.21 -6.77 9.47
CA VAL A 6 0.40 -7.67 10.60
C VAL A 6 0.83 -9.01 10.04
N MET A 7 1.96 -9.50 10.49
CA MET A 7 2.62 -10.70 10.03
C MET A 7 2.51 -11.82 11.08
N ILE A 8 2.34 -13.05 10.62
CA ILE A 8 2.58 -14.27 11.40
C ILE A 8 3.65 -15.06 10.65
N GLY A 9 4.84 -15.17 11.23
CA GLY A 9 6.03 -15.63 10.50
C GLY A 9 6.21 -14.83 9.21
N GLU A 10 6.15 -15.52 8.06
CA GLU A 10 6.31 -14.93 6.73
C GLU A 10 4.98 -14.56 6.03
N LYS A 11 3.84 -14.85 6.65
CA LYS A 11 2.52 -14.63 6.06
C LYS A 11 1.88 -13.34 6.57
N VAL A 12 1.24 -12.60 5.67
CA VAL A 12 0.43 -11.43 6.02
C VAL A 12 -0.92 -11.91 6.54
N LEU A 13 -1.25 -11.58 7.78
CA LEU A 13 -2.57 -11.86 8.37
C LEU A 13 -3.54 -10.69 8.15
N TYR A 14 -3.06 -9.45 8.27
CA TYR A 14 -3.90 -8.26 8.19
C TYR A 14 -3.13 -7.07 7.59
N GLN A 15 -3.84 -6.15 6.93
CA GLN A 15 -3.24 -4.94 6.36
C GLN A 15 -4.14 -3.73 6.66
N ALA A 16 -3.54 -2.68 7.21
CA ALA A 16 -4.21 -1.44 7.58
C ALA A 16 -3.54 -0.22 6.93
N ALA A 17 -4.31 0.84 6.71
CA ALA A 17 -3.77 2.13 6.24
C ALA A 17 -3.17 2.97 7.38
N GLN A 18 -3.54 2.67 8.64
CA GLN A 18 -3.10 3.37 9.84
C GLN A 18 -2.33 2.42 10.75
N LEU A 19 -1.29 2.94 11.40
CA LEU A 19 -0.46 2.18 12.34
C LEU A 19 -1.30 1.67 13.53
N SER A 20 -2.11 2.54 14.13
CA SER A 20 -2.93 2.22 15.29
C SER A 20 -3.87 1.04 15.08
N HIS A 21 -4.45 0.90 13.88
CA HIS A 21 -5.28 -0.24 13.53
C HIS A 21 -4.48 -1.56 13.48
N ALA A 22 -3.27 -1.52 12.93
CA ALA A 22 -2.42 -2.70 12.87
C ALA A 22 -1.93 -3.12 14.27
N GLU A 23 -1.59 -2.14 15.12
CA GLU A 23 -1.16 -2.37 16.50
C GLU A 23 -2.27 -2.98 17.36
N ASN A 24 -3.49 -2.40 17.31
CA ASN A 24 -4.64 -2.92 18.04
C ASN A 24 -4.96 -4.36 17.63
N PHE A 25 -4.87 -4.65 16.33
CA PHE A 25 -5.10 -6.01 15.82
C PHE A 25 -4.02 -6.99 16.30
N ALA A 26 -2.74 -6.61 16.24
CA ALA A 26 -1.65 -7.44 16.73
C ALA A 26 -1.75 -7.69 18.25
N ALA A 27 -2.12 -6.67 19.03
CA ALA A 27 -2.33 -6.80 20.47
C ALA A 27 -3.45 -7.79 20.81
N ALA A 28 -4.59 -7.70 20.11
CA ALA A 28 -5.70 -8.65 20.30
C ALA A 28 -5.28 -10.10 19.97
N ARG A 29 -4.53 -10.31 18.88
CA ARG A 29 -4.05 -11.64 18.49
C ARG A 29 -2.99 -12.20 19.43
N ARG A 30 -2.11 -11.37 19.96
CA ARG A 30 -1.16 -11.78 21.01
C ARG A 30 -1.88 -12.18 22.30
N ALA A 31 -2.98 -11.51 22.65
CA ALA A 31 -3.80 -11.89 23.80
C ALA A 31 -4.48 -13.27 23.59
N GLU A 32 -4.77 -13.65 22.34
CA GLU A 32 -5.21 -14.99 21.95
C GLU A 32 -4.06 -16.02 21.88
N GLY A 33 -2.81 -15.62 22.16
CA GLY A 33 -1.63 -16.49 22.11
C GLY A 33 -0.98 -16.63 20.73
N ILE A 34 -1.35 -15.78 19.76
CA ILE A 34 -0.80 -15.82 18.40
C ILE A 34 0.42 -14.90 18.31
N ASP A 35 1.58 -15.47 17.99
CA ASP A 35 2.80 -14.69 17.76
C ASP A 35 2.74 -13.95 16.42
N CYS A 36 2.39 -12.67 16.50
CA CYS A 36 2.26 -11.78 15.37
C CYS A 36 2.98 -10.45 15.61
N HIS A 37 3.39 -9.77 14.55
CA HIS A 37 4.07 -8.48 14.64
C HIS A 37 3.66 -7.54 13.51
N VAL A 38 3.74 -6.23 13.78
CA VAL A 38 3.44 -5.19 12.80
C VAL A 38 4.70 -4.86 12.01
N ALA A 39 4.61 -4.92 10.68
CA ALA A 39 5.66 -4.52 9.76
C ALA A 39 5.16 -3.37 8.86
N PRO A 40 6.01 -2.36 8.56
CA PRO A 40 5.67 -1.35 7.58
C PRO A 40 5.56 -1.99 6.20
N ASP A 41 4.50 -1.64 5.47
CA ASP A 41 4.36 -2.12 4.10
C ASP A 41 5.30 -1.34 3.17
N THR A 42 6.32 -2.03 2.68
CA THR A 42 7.28 -1.49 1.72
C THR A 42 6.92 -1.81 0.26
N THR A 43 5.79 -2.48 0.00
CA THR A 43 5.39 -2.76 -1.39
C THR A 43 5.05 -1.46 -2.14
N LYS A 44 5.94 -1.10 -3.06
CA LYS A 44 5.72 -0.01 -4.00
C LYS A 44 4.71 -0.46 -5.05
N LYS A 45 3.51 0.13 -5.07
CA LYS A 45 2.55 -0.07 -6.17
C LYS A 45 3.13 0.51 -7.46
N VAL A 46 3.70 -0.33 -8.31
CA VAL A 46 4.11 0.05 -9.67
C VAL A 46 2.85 0.23 -10.52
N ARG A 47 2.48 1.47 -10.81
CA ARG A 47 1.39 1.76 -11.76
C ARG A 47 1.91 1.52 -13.17
N LYS A 48 1.36 0.52 -13.86
CA LYS A 48 1.63 0.34 -15.29
C LYS A 48 1.09 1.53 -16.07
N VAL A 49 1.90 2.07 -16.97
CA VAL A 49 1.47 3.12 -17.91
C VAL A 49 0.41 2.52 -18.84
N ARG A 50 -0.77 3.14 -18.88
CA ARG A 50 -1.84 2.74 -19.81
C ARG A 50 -1.59 3.42 -21.14
N ILE A 51 -1.44 2.64 -22.21
CA ILE A 51 -1.33 3.16 -23.58
C ILE A 51 -2.73 3.39 -24.14
N ASN A 52 -2.93 4.50 -24.86
CA ASN A 52 -4.15 4.76 -25.60
C ASN A 52 -4.13 3.93 -26.91
N PRO A 53 -5.10 3.02 -27.13
CA PRO A 53 -5.12 2.18 -28.33
C PRO A 53 -5.30 2.98 -29.64
N LEU A 54 -5.91 4.16 -29.60
CA LEU A 54 -6.19 4.97 -30.80
C LEU A 54 -4.99 5.80 -31.26
N THR A 55 -4.08 6.15 -30.35
CA THR A 55 -2.97 7.07 -30.64
C THR A 55 -1.59 6.48 -30.35
N GLY A 56 -1.52 5.29 -29.75
CA GLY A 56 -0.26 4.64 -29.32
C GLY A 56 0.47 5.37 -28.20
N LYS A 57 -0.05 6.51 -27.72
CA LYS A 57 0.61 7.34 -26.72
C LYS A 57 0.19 6.95 -25.29
N PRO A 58 1.07 7.12 -24.28
CA PRO A 58 0.68 7.03 -22.89
C PRO A 58 -0.53 7.92 -22.59
N ARG A 59 -1.56 7.37 -21.93
CA ARG A 59 -2.62 8.19 -21.36
C ARG A 59 -2.00 9.09 -20.29
N ARG A 60 -2.26 10.39 -20.34
CA ARG A 60 -1.89 11.33 -19.26
C ARG A 60 -2.54 10.85 -17.98
N ASN A 61 -1.76 10.23 -17.11
CA ASN A 61 -2.20 9.94 -15.74
C ASN A 61 -2.38 11.31 -15.06
N GLY A 62 -3.62 11.68 -14.76
CA GLY A 62 -4.00 13.03 -14.32
C GLY A 62 -3.51 13.46 -12.94
N LYS A 63 -2.20 13.45 -12.67
CA LYS A 63 -1.58 14.19 -11.57
C LYS A 63 -0.22 14.71 -12.04
N ASN A 64 -0.08 16.04 -11.99
CA ASN A 64 1.06 16.87 -12.40
C ASN A 64 1.02 17.34 -13.86
N HIS A 65 0.15 18.33 -14.12
CA HIS A 65 0.53 19.40 -15.04
C HIS A 65 1.36 20.40 -14.23
N PRO A 66 2.68 20.55 -14.43
CA PRO A 66 3.21 21.91 -14.42
C PRO A 66 2.63 22.56 -15.68
N ALA A 67 1.90 23.66 -15.51
CA ALA A 67 1.61 24.56 -16.61
C ALA A 67 2.96 24.90 -17.25
N GLN A 68 3.09 24.61 -18.55
CA GLN A 68 4.22 25.13 -19.32
C GLN A 68 3.87 26.59 -19.59
N ASP A 69 4.65 27.49 -19.00
CA ASP A 69 4.69 28.91 -19.35
C ASP A 69 4.78 29.03 -20.88
N THR A 70 3.83 29.74 -21.46
CA THR A 70 3.96 30.37 -22.78
C THR A 70 3.41 31.78 -22.67
#